data_AF-A0A8J8JI47-F1
#
_entry.id   AF-A0A8J8JI47-F1
#
_cell.length_a   1.000
_cell.length_b   1.000
_cell.length_c   1.000
_cell.angle_alpha   90.00
_cell.angle_beta   90.00
_cell.angle_gamma   90.00
#
_symmetry.space_group_name_H-M   'P 1'
#
loop_
_entity.id
_entity.type
_entity.pdbx_description
1 polymer ?
#
loop_
_entity_poly.entity_id
_entity_poly.type
_entity_poly.pdbx_seq_one_letter_code
_entity_poly.pdbx_strand_id
1 'polypeptide(L)'
;MECVITGIPDFILAVFAIVGFISKRNPILYRSPWALGVGVLLLITSLLEARGVTSLWVTFLEFTIILMAGIQIERFVSTNTGKKAMYWLFGLITSLVLLTVAVTGSFLHFEAGLLIILGTAAIRFSSLEMIFGTEIKSPLLTSGTMALLSALSLILGFVGLSTFLYTGALLLILVIVENVMSVR
;
A
#
# COMPACT_ATOMS: atom_id res chain seq x y z
N MET A 1 -16.15 -19.79 11.90
CA MET A 1 -15.97 -19.68 10.43
C MET A 1 -14.91 -18.61 10.23
N GLU A 2 -13.68 -19.03 10.03
CA GLU A 2 -12.53 -18.13 9.88
C GLU A 2 -12.60 -17.55 8.46
N CYS A 3 -12.68 -16.23 8.37
CA CYS A 3 -12.78 -15.51 7.10
C CYS A 3 -11.49 -15.75 6.30
N VAL A 4 -11.58 -16.45 5.18
CA VAL A 4 -10.47 -16.80 4.25
C VAL A 4 -10.02 -15.57 3.41
N ILE A 5 -10.23 -14.35 3.91
CA ILE A 5 -9.89 -13.08 3.21
C ILE A 5 -8.73 -12.38 3.92
N THR A 6 -7.83 -13.13 4.56
CA THR A 6 -6.54 -12.63 5.05
C THR A 6 -5.47 -13.06 4.05
N GLY A 7 -4.76 -12.10 3.44
CA GLY A 7 -3.65 -12.36 2.52
C GLY A 7 -3.93 -12.23 1.01
N ILE A 8 -5.20 -12.19 0.55
CA ILE A 8 -5.54 -11.90 -0.86
C ILE A 8 -5.04 -10.51 -1.29
N PRO A 9 -5.20 -9.46 -0.48
CA PRO A 9 -4.67 -8.13 -0.75
C PRO A 9 -3.14 -8.08 -0.96
N ASP A 10 -2.39 -8.71 -0.05
CA ASP A 10 -0.92 -8.70 -0.09
C ASP A 10 -0.40 -9.56 -1.23
N PHE A 11 -1.09 -10.65 -1.56
CA PHE A 11 -0.82 -11.45 -2.76
C PHE A 11 -0.96 -10.61 -4.04
N ILE A 12 -2.02 -9.81 -4.13
CA ILE A 12 -2.25 -8.93 -5.29
C ILE A 12 -1.13 -7.88 -5.40
N LEU A 13 -0.77 -7.23 -4.29
CA LEU A 13 0.33 -6.25 -4.26
C LEU A 13 1.68 -6.89 -4.59
N ALA A 14 1.92 -8.11 -4.12
CA ALA A 14 3.12 -8.89 -4.41
C ALA A 14 3.27 -9.19 -5.91
N VAL A 15 2.21 -9.75 -6.51
CA VAL A 15 2.16 -10.04 -7.94
C VAL A 15 2.36 -8.76 -8.75
N PHE A 16 1.73 -7.66 -8.34
CA PHE A 16 1.88 -6.38 -9.02
C PHE A 16 3.33 -5.85 -8.98
N ALA A 17 4.01 -5.92 -7.84
CA ALA A 17 5.40 -5.49 -7.73
C ALA A 17 6.34 -6.34 -8.59
N ILE A 18 6.11 -7.66 -8.67
CA ILE A 18 6.88 -8.59 -9.52
C ILE A 18 6.62 -8.32 -11.01
N VAL A 19 5.36 -8.15 -11.42
CA VAL A 19 5.01 -7.85 -12.82
C VAL A 19 5.55 -6.48 -13.22
N GLY A 20 5.46 -5.49 -12.33
CA GLY A 20 6.04 -4.16 -12.52
C GLY A 20 7.55 -4.19 -12.70
N PHE A 21 8.27 -5.10 -12.03
CA PHE A 21 9.71 -5.29 -12.24
C PHE A 21 10.07 -5.68 -13.67
N ILE A 22 9.25 -6.52 -14.29
CA ILE A 22 9.49 -7.05 -15.63
C ILE A 22 9.00 -6.06 -16.70
N SER A 23 7.95 -5.29 -16.40
CA SER A 23 7.27 -4.42 -17.35
C SER A 23 7.99 -3.10 -17.60
N LYS A 24 8.44 -2.88 -18.85
CA LYS A 24 9.00 -1.60 -19.32
C LYS A 24 8.01 -0.42 -19.22
N ARG A 25 6.72 -0.70 -19.03
CA ARG A 25 5.65 0.32 -19.01
C ARG A 25 5.59 1.08 -17.69
N ASN A 26 6.13 0.52 -16.61
CA ASN A 26 6.17 1.19 -15.32
C ASN A 26 7.60 1.60 -14.97
N PRO A 27 8.03 2.84 -15.27
CA PRO A 27 9.42 3.27 -15.07
C PRO A 27 9.86 3.25 -13.60
N ILE A 28 8.91 3.19 -12.67
CA ILE A 28 9.13 3.11 -11.22
C ILE A 28 9.61 1.73 -10.80
N LEU A 29 8.98 0.70 -11.37
CA LEU A 29 9.19 -0.69 -10.97
C LEU A 29 10.17 -1.40 -11.92
N TYR A 30 10.26 -0.98 -13.19
CA TYR A 30 11.02 -1.66 -14.22
C TYR A 30 12.50 -1.85 -13.85
N ARG A 31 12.96 -3.11 -13.83
CA ARG A 31 14.32 -3.53 -13.44
C ARG A 31 14.78 -3.00 -12.10
N SER A 32 13.87 -2.54 -11.26
CA SER A 32 14.23 -2.02 -9.97
C SER A 32 14.41 -3.14 -8.94
N PRO A 33 15.62 -3.36 -8.37
CA PRO A 33 15.84 -4.44 -7.42
C PRO A 33 14.93 -4.35 -6.18
N TRP A 34 14.46 -3.16 -5.83
CA TRP A 34 13.51 -2.99 -4.73
C TRP A 34 12.11 -3.55 -5.06
N ALA A 35 11.65 -3.42 -6.30
CA ALA A 35 10.32 -3.88 -6.72
C ALA A 35 10.21 -5.41 -6.61
N LEU A 36 11.27 -6.11 -7.04
CA LEU A 36 11.36 -7.56 -6.90
C LEU A 36 11.45 -7.98 -5.43
N GLY A 37 12.26 -7.27 -4.62
CA GLY A 37 12.36 -7.53 -3.19
C GLY A 37 11.03 -7.37 -2.44
N VAL A 38 10.34 -6.25 -2.65
CA VAL A 38 9.00 -5.98 -2.08
C VAL A 38 8.00 -7.05 -2.53
N GLY A 39 7.97 -7.36 -3.83
CA GLY A 39 7.05 -8.35 -4.37
C GLY A 39 7.27 -9.75 -3.80
N VAL A 40 8.51 -10.22 -3.72
CA VAL A 40 8.84 -11.53 -3.13
C VAL A 40 8.52 -11.56 -1.64
N LEU A 41 8.85 -10.51 -0.90
CA LEU A 41 8.58 -10.45 0.55
C LEU A 41 7.09 -10.47 0.85
N LEU A 42 6.27 -9.67 0.14
CA LEU A 42 4.80 -9.69 0.31
C LEU A 42 4.19 -11.04 -0.09
N LEU A 43 4.78 -11.72 -1.08
CA LEU A 43 4.34 -13.07 -1.46
C LEU A 43 4.62 -14.08 -0.34
N ILE A 44 5.78 -13.95 0.32
CA ILE A 44 6.14 -14.77 1.48
C ILE A 44 5.21 -14.48 2.65
N THR A 45 4.92 -13.21 2.98
CA THR A 45 4.02 -12.88 4.10
C THR A 45 2.61 -13.38 3.82
N SER A 46 2.09 -13.16 2.62
CA SER A 46 0.78 -13.68 2.18
C SER A 46 0.68 -15.21 2.28
N LEU A 47 1.75 -15.94 1.89
CA LEU A 47 1.80 -17.40 2.05
C LEU A 47 1.85 -17.86 3.52
N LEU A 48 2.52 -17.09 4.39
CA LEU A 48 2.58 -17.36 5.83
C LEU A 48 1.20 -17.12 6.47
N GLU A 49 0.53 -16.04 6.11
CA GLU A 49 -0.84 -15.75 6.56
C GLU A 49 -1.84 -16.80 6.10
N ALA A 50 -1.75 -17.24 4.83
CA ALA A 50 -2.59 -18.30 4.29
C ALA A 50 -2.41 -19.66 5.00
N ARG A 51 -1.25 -19.87 5.65
CA ARG A 51 -0.98 -21.04 6.50
C ARG A 51 -1.39 -20.84 7.96
N GLY A 52 -2.02 -19.72 8.29
CA GLY A 52 -2.44 -19.36 9.64
C GLY A 52 -1.31 -18.85 10.54
N VAL A 53 -0.16 -18.48 9.96
CA VAL A 53 0.96 -17.91 10.73
C VAL A 53 0.76 -16.40 10.87
N THR A 54 -0.11 -16.00 11.78
CA THR A 54 -0.29 -14.60 12.17
C THR A 54 0.58 -14.31 13.39
N SER A 55 1.72 -13.64 13.16
CA SER A 55 2.65 -13.27 14.25
C SER A 55 3.00 -11.80 14.18
N LEU A 56 3.33 -11.20 15.32
CA LEU A 56 3.78 -9.81 15.46
C LEU A 56 4.85 -9.45 14.42
N TRP A 57 5.78 -10.39 14.18
CA TRP A 57 6.85 -10.23 13.21
C TRP A 57 6.37 -10.10 11.76
N VAL A 58 5.29 -10.80 11.38
CA VAL A 58 4.74 -10.75 10.02
C VAL A 58 4.10 -9.37 9.79
N THR A 59 3.21 -8.93 10.67
CA THR A 59 2.54 -7.61 10.54
C THR A 59 3.53 -6.44 10.62
N PHE A 60 4.55 -6.56 11.48
CA PHE A 60 5.64 -5.57 11.53
C PHE A 60 6.45 -5.53 10.23
N LEU A 61 6.74 -6.70 9.65
CA LEU A 61 7.49 -6.81 8.41
C LEU A 61 6.68 -6.25 7.22
N GLU A 62 5.38 -6.52 7.15
CA GLU A 62 4.47 -5.93 6.16
C GLU A 62 4.40 -4.41 6.26
N PHE A 63 4.22 -3.89 7.48
CA PHE A 63 4.27 -2.46 7.75
C PHE A 63 5.59 -1.84 7.24
N THR A 64 6.71 -2.50 7.51
CA THR A 64 8.05 -2.04 7.09
C THR A 64 8.22 -2.07 5.56
N ILE A 65 7.73 -3.13 4.90
CA ILE A 65 7.77 -3.25 3.44
C ILE A 65 6.96 -2.15 2.78
N ILE A 66 5.75 -1.89 3.28
CA ILE A 66 4.85 -0.88 2.72
C ILE A 66 5.35 0.53 3.01
N LEU A 67 5.96 0.76 4.19
CA LEU A 67 6.67 2.00 4.48
C LEU A 67 7.79 2.26 3.46
N MET A 68 8.60 1.25 3.16
CA MET A 68 9.65 1.34 2.15
C MET A 68 9.08 1.62 0.76
N ALA A 69 7.99 0.95 0.37
CA ALA A 69 7.30 1.20 -0.89
C ALA A 69 6.77 2.65 -0.96
N GLY A 70 6.12 3.14 0.10
CA GLY A 70 5.63 4.50 0.22
C GLY A 70 6.74 5.54 0.06
N ILE A 71 7.92 5.30 0.66
CA ILE A 71 9.10 6.17 0.50
C ILE A 71 9.59 6.19 -0.96
N GLN A 72 9.61 5.06 -1.67
CA GLN A 72 10.02 5.03 -3.07
C GLN A 72 9.02 5.75 -3.98
N ILE A 73 7.72 5.55 -3.73
CA ILE A 73 6.65 6.26 -4.45
C ILE A 73 6.81 7.78 -4.24
N GLU A 74 7.03 8.20 -3.00
CA GLU A 74 7.20 9.62 -2.68
C GLU A 74 8.46 10.23 -3.33
N ARG A 75 9.57 9.48 -3.34
CA ARG A 75 10.80 9.87 -4.04
C ARG A 75 10.56 10.06 -5.53
N PHE A 76 9.81 9.14 -6.14
CA PHE A 76 9.43 9.21 -7.54
C PHE A 76 8.53 10.42 -7.81
N VAL A 77 7.48 10.62 -7.01
CA VAL A 77 6.58 11.78 -7.12
C VAL A 77 7.37 13.08 -7.02
N SER A 78 8.26 13.20 -6.04
CA SER A 78 9.05 14.41 -5.82
C SER A 78 9.96 14.75 -7.00
N THR A 79 10.62 13.73 -7.56
CA THR A 79 11.54 13.89 -8.70
C THR A 79 10.81 14.30 -9.98
N ASN A 80 9.60 13.79 -10.19
CA ASN A 80 8.83 13.99 -11.43
C ASN A 80 7.88 15.20 -11.39
N THR A 81 7.46 15.65 -10.21
CA THR A 81 6.57 16.82 -10.07
C THR A 81 7.30 18.09 -9.62
N GLY A 82 8.57 17.98 -9.23
CA GLY A 82 9.32 19.09 -8.62
C GLY A 82 8.83 19.47 -7.21
N LYS A 83 7.82 18.76 -6.67
CA LYS A 83 7.32 19.00 -5.30
C LYS A 83 8.29 18.43 -4.28
N LYS A 84 8.40 19.08 -3.12
CA LYS A 84 9.21 18.57 -2.00
C LYS A 84 8.67 17.22 -1.53
N ALA A 85 9.58 16.26 -1.31
CA ALA A 85 9.24 14.97 -0.72
C ALA A 85 8.82 15.13 0.75
N MET A 86 7.75 14.44 1.14
CA MET A 86 7.18 14.45 2.49
C MET A 86 7.63 13.24 3.33
N TYR A 87 8.93 12.94 3.33
CA TYR A 87 9.48 11.84 4.15
C TYR A 87 9.18 12.01 5.65
N TRP A 88 9.09 13.25 6.12
CA TRP A 88 8.73 13.55 7.50
C TRP A 88 7.34 13.01 7.88
N LEU A 89 6.40 12.99 6.95
CA LEU A 89 5.05 12.48 7.19
C LEU A 89 5.07 10.96 7.43
N PHE A 90 5.85 10.21 6.63
CA PHE A 90 6.06 8.77 6.85
C PHE A 90 6.78 8.48 8.18
N GLY A 91 7.76 9.31 8.55
CA GLY A 91 8.44 9.23 9.85
C GLY A 91 7.47 9.47 11.02
N LEU A 92 6.57 10.46 10.89
CA LEU A 92 5.57 10.77 11.90
C LEU A 92 4.56 9.62 12.04
N ILE A 93 4.03 9.08 10.94
CA ILE A 93 3.13 7.91 10.96
C ILE A 93 3.82 6.75 11.68
N THR A 94 5.08 6.45 11.32
CA THR A 94 5.85 5.36 11.93
C THR A 94 6.02 5.56 13.43
N SER A 95 6.39 6.76 13.87
CA SER A 95 6.54 7.07 15.29
C SER A 95 5.22 6.94 16.05
N LEU A 96 4.11 7.35 15.44
CA LEU A 96 2.79 7.31 16.06
C LEU A 96 2.29 5.87 16.18
N VAL A 97 2.49 5.04 15.15
CA VAL A 97 2.19 3.60 15.17
C VAL A 97 3.02 2.89 16.23
N LEU A 98 4.34 3.10 16.27
CA LEU A 98 5.19 2.46 17.28
C LEU A 98 4.81 2.87 18.71
N LEU A 99 4.51 4.14 18.94
CA LEU A 99 4.08 4.64 20.24
C LEU A 99 2.73 4.03 20.65
N THR A 100 1.75 4.02 19.74
CA THR A 100 0.41 3.45 20.00
C THR A 100 0.47 1.95 20.24
N VAL A 101 1.26 1.20 19.47
CA VAL A 101 1.50 -0.23 19.72
C VAL A 101 2.18 -0.44 21.07
N ALA A 102 3.18 0.36 21.42
CA ALA A 102 3.87 0.25 22.71
C ALA A 102 2.95 0.50 23.91
N VAL A 103 1.98 1.42 23.77
CA VAL A 103 1.02 1.76 24.83
C VAL A 103 -0.13 0.76 24.91
N THR A 104 -0.69 0.36 23.76
CA THR A 104 -1.92 -0.46 23.71
C THR A 104 -1.66 -1.96 23.64
N GLY A 105 -0.46 -2.37 23.23
CA GLY A 105 -0.12 -3.77 22.94
C GLY A 105 -0.86 -4.37 21.74
N SER A 106 -1.66 -3.58 21.01
CA SER A 106 -2.51 -4.08 19.92
C SER A 106 -1.85 -3.90 18.55
N PHE A 107 -1.69 -5.01 17.83
CA PHE A 107 -1.07 -5.06 16.49
C PHE A 107 -1.93 -4.45 15.38
N LEU A 108 -3.22 -4.23 15.65
CA LEU A 108 -4.15 -3.56 14.74
C LEU A 108 -3.66 -2.17 14.32
N HIS A 109 -2.85 -1.51 15.16
CA HIS A 109 -2.27 -0.21 14.83
C HIS A 109 -1.20 -0.28 13.73
N PHE A 110 -0.54 -1.44 13.53
CA PHE A 110 0.34 -1.62 12.36
C PHE A 110 -0.47 -1.67 11.07
N GLU A 111 -1.61 -2.37 11.07
CA GLU A 111 -2.52 -2.44 9.92
C GLU A 111 -3.12 -1.06 9.62
N ALA A 112 -3.57 -0.33 10.64
CA ALA A 112 -4.02 1.06 10.47
C ALA A 112 -2.89 1.96 9.93
N GLY A 113 -1.66 1.81 10.43
CA GLY A 113 -0.50 2.53 9.95
C GLY A 113 -0.19 2.27 8.47
N LEU A 114 -0.23 1.01 8.07
CA LEU A 114 -0.06 0.53 6.71
C LEU A 114 -1.09 1.17 5.78
N LEU A 115 -2.36 1.18 6.16
CA LEU A 115 -3.45 1.81 5.40
C LEU A 115 -3.26 3.32 5.25
N ILE A 116 -2.75 4.00 6.28
CA ILE A 116 -2.43 5.43 6.20
C ILE A 116 -1.27 5.68 5.22
N ILE A 117 -0.22 4.85 5.25
CA ILE A 117 0.93 4.94 4.34
C ILE A 117 0.47 4.72 2.89
N LEU A 118 -0.34 3.69 2.63
CA LEU A 118 -0.88 3.43 1.30
C LEU A 118 -1.79 4.56 0.83
N GLY A 119 -2.70 5.03 1.69
CA GLY A 119 -3.63 6.10 1.34
C GLY A 119 -2.93 7.41 1.01
N THR A 120 -1.93 7.80 1.81
CA THR A 120 -1.11 8.99 1.56
C THR A 120 -0.26 8.84 0.29
N ALA A 121 0.37 7.69 0.07
CA ALA A 121 1.12 7.41 -1.15
C ALA A 121 0.23 7.48 -2.40
N ALA A 122 -0.99 6.92 -2.34
CA ALA A 122 -1.96 6.96 -3.44
C ALA A 122 -2.39 8.41 -3.77
N ILE A 123 -2.76 9.21 -2.77
CA ILE A 123 -3.12 10.62 -2.98
C ILE A 123 -1.95 11.43 -3.56
N ARG A 124 -0.71 11.13 -3.14
CA ARG A 124 0.47 11.79 -3.69
C ARG A 124 0.71 11.38 -5.13
N PHE A 125 0.59 10.09 -5.42
CA PHE A 125 0.77 9.52 -6.74
C PHE A 125 -0.27 10.04 -7.74
N SER A 126 -1.49 10.35 -7.29
CA SER A 126 -2.53 10.95 -8.13
C SER A 126 -2.14 12.31 -8.72
N SER A 127 -1.12 12.98 -8.16
CA SER A 127 -0.66 14.28 -8.65
C SER A 127 0.29 14.19 -9.86
N LEU A 128 0.57 12.98 -10.36
CA LEU A 128 1.39 12.70 -11.55
C LEU A 128 0.59 12.74 -12.86
N GLU A 129 -0.34 13.70 -12.97
CA GLU A 129 -1.22 13.87 -14.15
C GLU A 129 -0.43 14.01 -15.46
N MET A 130 0.76 14.62 -15.41
CA MET A 130 1.64 14.80 -16.57
C MET A 130 2.23 13.49 -17.13
N ILE A 131 2.31 12.42 -16.33
CA ILE A 131 2.99 11.16 -16.72
C ILE A 131 1.99 10.06 -17.04
N PHE A 132 0.91 9.98 -16.27
CA PHE A 132 -0.07 8.90 -16.37
C PHE A 132 -1.41 9.36 -16.98
N GLY A 133 -1.55 10.65 -17.30
CA GLY A 133 -2.81 11.22 -17.79
C GLY A 133 -3.83 11.49 -16.68
N THR A 134 -4.86 12.26 -17.01
CA THR A 134 -5.91 12.67 -16.06
C THR A 134 -6.87 11.53 -15.69
N GLU A 135 -6.93 10.48 -16.51
CA GLU A 135 -7.83 9.34 -16.34
C GLU A 135 -7.54 8.54 -15.05
N ILE A 136 -6.28 8.54 -14.62
CA ILE A 136 -5.82 7.76 -13.46
C ILE A 136 -5.96 8.54 -12.16
N LYS A 137 -6.06 9.88 -12.23
CA LYS A 137 -6.12 10.77 -11.07
C LYS A 137 -7.30 10.46 -10.14
N SER A 138 -8.51 10.39 -10.68
CA SER A 138 -9.71 10.22 -9.87
C SER A 138 -9.76 8.83 -9.20
N PRO A 139 -9.50 7.72 -9.89
CA PRO A 139 -9.42 6.40 -9.25
C PRO A 139 -8.37 6.34 -8.14
N LEU A 140 -7.22 6.99 -8.29
CA LEU A 140 -6.15 6.98 -7.29
C LEU A 140 -6.46 7.82 -6.07
N LEU A 141 -7.09 8.98 -6.26
CA LEU A 141 -7.63 9.79 -5.16
C LEU A 141 -8.68 9.01 -4.37
N THR A 142 -9.62 8.39 -5.07
CA THR A 142 -10.69 7.60 -4.43
C THR A 142 -10.11 6.39 -3.70
N SER A 143 -9.15 5.68 -4.28
CA SER A 143 -8.46 4.59 -3.59
C SER A 143 -7.73 5.07 -2.34
N GLY A 144 -7.02 6.21 -2.44
CA GLY A 144 -6.29 6.76 -1.30
C GLY A 144 -7.20 7.23 -0.17
N THR A 145 -8.35 7.85 -0.48
CA THR A 145 -9.33 8.23 0.53
C THR A 145 -10.02 7.02 1.16
N MET A 146 -10.32 5.98 0.37
CA MET A 146 -10.87 4.73 0.90
C MET A 146 -9.88 4.03 1.85
N ALA A 147 -8.59 4.01 1.54
CA ALA A 147 -7.56 3.47 2.44
C ALA A 147 -7.47 4.27 3.76
N LEU A 148 -7.53 5.60 3.72
CA LEU A 148 -7.56 6.44 4.93
C LEU A 148 -8.82 6.23 5.77
N LEU A 149 -9.99 6.15 5.12
CA LEU A 149 -11.25 5.85 5.80
C LEU A 149 -11.25 4.43 6.38
N SER A 150 -10.61 3.48 5.70
CA SER A 150 -10.41 2.13 6.20
C SER A 150 -9.58 2.12 7.48
N ALA A 151 -8.48 2.89 7.52
CA ALA A 151 -7.64 3.04 8.72
C ALA A 151 -8.43 3.65 9.88
N LEU A 152 -9.19 4.72 9.62
CA LEU A 152 -10.04 5.36 10.63
C LEU A 152 -11.11 4.41 11.16
N SER A 153 -11.77 3.68 10.27
CA SER A 153 -12.78 2.67 10.61
C SER A 153 -12.19 1.56 11.48
N LEU A 154 -10.96 1.13 11.19
CA LEU A 154 -10.26 0.10 11.95
C LEU A 154 -9.95 0.57 13.38
N ILE A 155 -9.43 1.81 13.53
CA ILE A 155 -9.14 2.43 14.83
C ILE A 155 -10.41 2.57 15.69
N LEU A 156 -11.55 2.88 15.06
CA LEU A 156 -12.84 3.01 15.74
C LEU A 156 -13.52 1.65 16.04
N GLY A 157 -12.92 0.53 15.64
CA GLY A 157 -13.44 -0.82 15.89
C GLY A 157 -14.47 -1.31 14.88
N PHE A 158 -14.72 -0.58 13.80
CA PHE A 158 -15.63 -0.99 12.71
C PHE A 158 -14.90 -1.86 11.69
N VAL A 159 -14.61 -3.12 12.07
CA VAL A 159 -13.82 -4.07 11.26
C VAL A 159 -14.44 -4.32 9.88
N GLY A 160 -15.75 -4.62 9.82
CA GLY A 160 -16.41 -4.92 8.54
C GLY A 160 -16.39 -3.76 7.53
N LEU A 161 -16.55 -2.52 8.01
CA LEU A 161 -16.46 -1.33 7.16
C LEU A 161 -15.00 -1.09 6.72
N SER A 162 -14.03 -1.31 7.60
CA SER A 162 -12.60 -1.20 7.27
C SER A 162 -12.21 -2.18 6.15
N THR A 163 -12.61 -3.45 6.26
CA THR A 163 -12.34 -4.47 5.23
C THR A 163 -13.02 -4.13 3.90
N PHE A 164 -14.27 -3.65 3.92
CA PHE A 164 -14.97 -3.21 2.71
C PHE A 164 -14.23 -2.07 2.00
N LEU A 165 -13.84 -1.04 2.76
CA LEU A 165 -13.14 0.12 2.22
C LEU A 165 -11.74 -0.23 1.69
N TYR A 166 -11.00 -1.09 2.40
CA TYR A 166 -9.69 -1.56 1.96
C TYR A 166 -9.78 -2.36 0.66
N THR A 167 -10.74 -3.29 0.59
CA THR A 167 -10.98 -4.08 -0.63
C THR A 167 -11.36 -3.17 -1.81
N GLY A 168 -12.21 -2.17 -1.59
CA GLY A 168 -12.56 -1.18 -2.60
C GLY A 168 -11.36 -0.35 -3.07
N ALA A 169 -10.48 0.05 -2.15
CA ALA A 169 -9.25 0.76 -2.49
C ALA A 169 -8.32 -0.07 -3.39
N LEU A 170 -8.18 -1.37 -3.10
CA LEU A 170 -7.39 -2.31 -3.91
C LEU A 170 -7.98 -2.55 -5.29
N LEU A 171 -9.29 -2.72 -5.40
CA LEU A 171 -9.96 -2.90 -6.69
C LEU A 171 -9.73 -1.69 -7.60
N LEU A 172 -9.78 -0.47 -7.06
CA LEU A 172 -9.48 0.73 -7.83
C LEU A 172 -8.01 0.78 -8.26
N ILE A 173 -7.08 0.37 -7.41
CA ILE A 173 -5.66 0.24 -7.79
C ILE A 173 -5.49 -0.79 -8.91
N LEU A 174 -6.17 -1.92 -8.84
CA LEU A 174 -6.15 -2.94 -9.89
C LEU A 174 -6.67 -2.42 -11.23
N VAL A 175 -7.79 -1.69 -11.23
CA VAL A 175 -8.35 -1.08 -12.44
C VAL A 175 -7.37 -0.07 -13.04
N ILE A 176 -6.70 0.75 -12.21
CA ILE A 176 -5.65 1.65 -12.67
C ILE A 176 -4.52 0.86 -13.32
N VAL A 177 -4.07 -0.22 -12.69
CA VAL A 177 -2.99 -1.05 -13.19
C VAL A 177 -3.34 -1.67 -14.53
N GLU A 178 -4.55 -2.20 -14.68
CA GLU A 178 -5.04 -2.74 -15.94
C GLU A 178 -5.06 -1.67 -17.04
N ASN A 179 -5.52 -0.46 -16.73
CA ASN A 179 -5.52 0.65 -17.69
C ASN A 179 -4.10 1.09 -18.06
N VAL A 180 -3.18 1.21 -17.11
CA VAL A 180 -1.76 1.54 -17.38
C VAL A 180 -1.06 0.43 -18.19
N MET A 181 -1.38 -0.83 -17.90
CA MET A 181 -0.72 -1.97 -18.51
C MET A 181 -1.39 -2.49 -19.79
N SER A 182 -2.63 -2.12 -20.12
CA SER A 182 -3.35 -2.61 -21.31
C SER A 182 -3.35 -1.67 -22.51
N VAL A 183 -2.99 -0.38 -22.35
CA VAL A 183 -2.90 0.55 -23.50
C VAL A 183 -1.88 0.02 -24.51
N ARG A 184 -2.37 -0.30 -25.72
CA ARG A 184 -1.60 -0.86 -26.85
C ARG A 184 -0.73 0.20 -27.50
#